data_AF-A0A7D7XNG9-F1
#
_entry.id   AF-A0A7D7XNG9-F1
#
_cell.length_a   1.000
_cell.length_b   1.000
_cell.length_c   1.000
_cell.angle_alpha   90.00
_cell.angle_beta   90.00
_cell.angle_gamma   90.00
#
_symmetry.space_group_name_H-M   'P 1'
#
loop_
_entity.id
_entity.type
_entity.pdbx_description
1 polymer ?
#
loop_
_entity_poly.entity_id
_entity_poly.type
_entity_poly.pdbx_seq_one_letter_code
_entity_poly.pdbx_strand_id
1 'polypeptide(L)'
;MPTKSTTTRQPRKGLTPPQKLTPTERKLAIEGVPAAKARKIAASEPLFAKLKNGKTKTPLAPERLAAILDGLRRLYPNVVCALTHRNAFELVIATALSAQTTDVNVNKVTPTLFKLYPTPKALAAASLPEIEEVIRSTGFYKSKAKNIQGAAKVLVEQFSGKVPETIEELIQLPGVARKTANVVLGSWFGIPAGVVVDTHVLRISKRLELTKYDEPVKVEQDLMQILPQDRWIQFSHEVIHHGRQICLARKPKCAECGIETLCNAVDKTWSSH
;
A
#
# COMPACT_ATOMS: atom_id res chain seq x y z
N MET A 1 -4.78 -36.87 -22.25
CA MET A 1 -4.28 -35.48 -22.36
C MET A 1 -5.39 -34.54 -21.92
N PRO A 2 -5.37 -33.94 -20.72
CA PRO A 2 -6.41 -33.02 -20.31
C PRO A 2 -6.15 -31.64 -20.93
N THR A 3 -7.14 -31.18 -21.68
CA THR A 3 -7.23 -29.91 -22.38
C THR A 3 -7.12 -28.73 -21.42
N LYS A 4 -6.17 -27.83 -21.68
CA LYS A 4 -6.02 -26.55 -20.97
C LYS A 4 -7.27 -25.70 -21.18
N SER A 5 -8.04 -25.51 -20.10
CA SER A 5 -9.10 -24.50 -20.02
C SER A 5 -8.47 -23.12 -20.12
N THR A 6 -8.55 -22.51 -21.30
CA THR A 6 -8.24 -21.09 -21.53
C THR A 6 -9.37 -20.24 -20.93
N THR A 7 -9.34 -20.07 -19.61
CA THR A 7 -10.20 -19.09 -18.94
C THR A 7 -9.68 -17.71 -19.32
N THR A 8 -10.42 -17.00 -20.17
CA THR A 8 -10.17 -15.60 -20.54
C THR A 8 -10.19 -14.75 -19.27
N ARG A 9 -9.02 -14.44 -18.71
CA ARG A 9 -8.87 -13.52 -17.58
C ARG A 9 -9.41 -12.16 -18.02
N GLN A 10 -10.48 -11.69 -17.38
CA GLN A 10 -10.87 -10.28 -17.45
C GLN A 10 -9.63 -9.40 -17.14
N PRO A 11 -9.47 -8.25 -17.81
CA PRO A 11 -8.33 -7.38 -17.57
C PRO A 11 -8.35 -6.90 -16.12
N ARG A 12 -7.41 -7.40 -15.32
CA ARG A 12 -7.21 -6.96 -13.93
C ARG A 12 -6.67 -5.53 -14.01
N LYS A 13 -7.44 -4.56 -13.53
CA LYS A 13 -7.02 -3.16 -13.48
C LYS A 13 -6.48 -2.86 -12.10
N GLY A 14 -5.21 -2.44 -12.01
CA GLY A 14 -4.63 -1.94 -10.78
C GLY A 14 -5.28 -0.67 -10.28
N LEU A 15 -4.75 -0.14 -9.18
CA LEU A 15 -5.17 1.17 -8.67
C LEU A 15 -4.87 2.26 -9.69
N THR A 16 -5.71 3.29 -9.71
CA THR A 16 -5.47 4.46 -10.54
C THR A 16 -4.17 5.14 -10.10
N PRO A 17 -3.16 5.28 -10.98
CA PRO A 17 -1.94 5.99 -10.63
C PRO A 17 -2.23 7.45 -10.27
N PRO A 18 -1.59 8.03 -9.24
CA PRO A 18 -1.99 9.34 -8.75
C PRO A 18 -1.81 10.47 -9.77
N GLN A 19 -0.96 10.30 -10.79
CA GLN A 19 -0.71 11.27 -11.88
C GLN A 19 -1.92 11.44 -12.79
N LYS A 20 -2.79 10.43 -12.85
CA LYS A 20 -4.00 10.45 -13.68
C LYS A 20 -5.19 11.14 -12.99
N LEU A 21 -5.05 11.47 -11.70
CA LEU A 21 -6.06 12.19 -10.93
C LEU A 21 -5.81 13.70 -10.99
N THR A 22 -6.90 14.47 -11.00
CA THR A 22 -6.84 15.93 -10.77
C THR A 22 -6.22 16.23 -9.39
N PRO A 23 -5.69 17.44 -9.15
CA PRO A 23 -5.14 17.80 -7.85
C PRO A 23 -6.12 17.55 -6.68
N THR A 24 -7.41 17.86 -6.89
CA THR A 24 -8.47 17.66 -5.89
C THR A 24 -8.74 16.18 -5.62
N GLU A 25 -8.86 15.36 -6.67
CA GLU A 25 -9.07 13.90 -6.53
C GLU A 25 -7.87 13.23 -5.87
N ARG A 26 -6.64 13.63 -6.24
CA ARG A 26 -5.41 13.11 -5.63
C ARG A 26 -5.36 13.46 -4.15
N LYS A 27 -5.70 14.70 -3.79
CA LYS A 27 -5.76 15.14 -2.38
C LYS A 27 -6.75 14.27 -1.61
N LEU A 28 -7.96 14.08 -2.13
CA LEU A 28 -8.97 13.22 -1.50
C LEU A 28 -8.52 11.75 -1.37
N ALA A 29 -7.81 11.22 -2.37
CA ALA A 29 -7.31 9.85 -2.37
C ALA A 29 -6.18 9.60 -1.35
N ILE A 30 -5.41 10.64 -0.98
CA ILE A 30 -4.29 10.56 -0.04
C ILE A 30 -4.72 10.94 1.38
N GLU A 31 -5.54 11.99 1.53
CA GLU A 31 -5.95 12.51 2.83
C GLU A 31 -7.21 11.80 3.37
N GLY A 32 -8.00 11.18 2.47
CA GLY A 32 -9.32 10.65 2.80
C GLY A 32 -10.36 11.76 2.96
N VAL A 33 -11.54 11.38 3.40
CA VAL A 33 -12.63 12.35 3.66
C VAL A 33 -12.33 13.26 4.87
N PRO A 34 -12.81 14.52 4.88
CA PRO A 34 -12.61 15.43 6.01
C PRO A 34 -13.14 14.89 7.34
N ALA A 35 -12.52 15.28 8.46
CA ALA A 35 -12.88 14.82 9.81
C ALA A 35 -14.37 14.96 10.16
N ALA A 36 -15.01 16.07 9.76
CA ALA A 36 -16.45 16.27 9.97
C ALA A 36 -17.31 15.20 9.26
N LYS A 37 -16.89 14.78 8.04
CA LYS A 37 -17.55 13.71 7.29
C LYS A 37 -17.18 12.34 7.84
N ALA A 38 -15.94 12.15 8.31
CA ALA A 38 -15.51 10.93 8.99
C ALA A 38 -16.34 10.64 10.25
N ARG A 39 -16.66 11.66 11.05
CA ARG A 39 -17.57 11.53 12.21
C ARG A 39 -18.98 11.12 11.80
N LYS A 40 -19.52 11.67 10.71
CA LYS A 40 -20.82 11.25 10.18
C LYS A 40 -20.80 9.79 9.72
N ILE A 41 -19.69 9.34 9.10
CA ILE A 41 -19.49 7.92 8.77
C ILE A 41 -19.51 7.08 10.05
N ALA A 42 -18.75 7.48 11.08
CA ALA A 42 -18.74 6.84 12.40
C ALA A 42 -20.08 6.88 13.16
N ALA A 43 -21.07 7.64 12.70
CA ALA A 43 -22.41 7.68 13.26
C ALA A 43 -23.48 7.03 12.36
N SER A 44 -23.13 6.61 11.14
CA SER A 44 -24.09 6.11 10.15
C SER A 44 -24.33 4.60 10.27
N GLU A 45 -25.57 4.15 10.15
CA GLU A 45 -25.87 2.73 9.89
C GLU A 45 -25.54 2.34 8.43
N PRO A 46 -25.15 1.09 8.12
CA PRO A 46 -25.09 -0.10 8.98
C PRO A 46 -23.77 -0.29 9.73
N LEU A 47 -22.88 0.71 9.85
CA LEU A 47 -21.58 0.49 10.51
C LEU A 47 -21.70 0.04 11.98
N PHE A 48 -22.84 0.28 12.64
CA PHE A 48 -23.02 0.11 14.09
C PHE A 48 -24.24 -0.68 14.54
N ALA A 49 -25.13 -1.11 13.63
CA ALA A 49 -26.47 -1.60 13.98
C ALA A 49 -26.50 -2.82 14.94
N LYS A 50 -25.35 -3.45 15.21
CA LYS A 50 -25.23 -4.60 16.13
C LYS A 50 -24.09 -4.53 17.15
N LEU A 51 -23.25 -3.49 17.17
CA LEU A 51 -22.07 -3.41 18.04
C LEU A 51 -22.31 -2.44 19.20
N LYS A 52 -22.91 -2.93 20.30
CA LYS A 52 -23.07 -2.13 21.54
C LYS A 52 -21.74 -2.07 22.32
N ASN A 53 -21.35 -0.85 22.74
CA ASN A 53 -20.37 -0.55 23.80
C ASN A 53 -18.86 -0.64 23.50
N GLY A 54 -18.38 -0.32 22.28
CA GLY A 54 -16.96 0.04 22.07
C GLY A 54 -15.90 -1.01 22.42
N LYS A 55 -16.31 -2.23 22.77
CA LYS A 55 -15.49 -3.44 22.95
C LYS A 55 -16.22 -4.57 22.26
N THR A 56 -15.76 -4.93 21.07
CA THR A 56 -16.27 -6.14 20.42
C THR A 56 -15.71 -7.34 21.18
N LYS A 57 -16.56 -8.11 21.90
CA LYS A 57 -16.12 -9.30 22.66
C LYS A 57 -15.28 -10.28 21.84
N THR A 58 -15.53 -10.31 20.53
CA THR A 58 -14.82 -11.16 19.57
C THR A 58 -14.14 -10.26 18.52
N PRO A 59 -12.82 -10.05 18.60
CA PRO A 59 -12.11 -9.12 17.71
C PRO A 59 -12.22 -9.48 16.22
N LEU A 60 -12.26 -10.77 15.90
CA LEU A 60 -12.34 -11.26 14.51
C LEU A 60 -13.78 -11.62 14.08
N ALA A 61 -14.79 -11.08 14.78
CA ALA A 61 -16.18 -11.32 14.40
C ALA A 61 -16.44 -10.84 12.95
N PRO A 62 -17.08 -11.66 12.09
CA PRO A 62 -17.29 -11.32 10.68
C PRO A 62 -17.98 -9.96 10.46
N GLU A 63 -18.96 -9.63 11.32
CA GLU A 63 -19.70 -8.36 11.28
C GLU A 63 -18.80 -7.15 11.58
N ARG A 64 -17.83 -7.30 12.50
CA ARG A 64 -16.88 -6.24 12.83
C ARG A 64 -15.87 -6.07 11.71
N LEU A 65 -15.34 -7.17 11.17
CA LEU A 65 -14.43 -7.12 10.02
C LEU A 65 -15.09 -6.44 8.82
N ALA A 66 -16.34 -6.80 8.52
CA ALA A 66 -17.14 -6.15 7.47
C ALA A 66 -17.34 -4.66 7.74
N ALA A 67 -17.62 -4.27 8.98
CA ALA A 67 -17.77 -2.86 9.37
C ALA A 67 -16.45 -2.07 9.25
N ILE A 68 -15.31 -2.65 9.65
CA ILE A 68 -13.98 -2.03 9.49
C ILE A 68 -13.69 -1.80 8.01
N LEU A 69 -13.90 -2.83 7.19
CA LEU A 69 -13.69 -2.79 5.75
C LEU A 69 -14.61 -1.79 5.05
N ASP A 70 -15.86 -1.65 5.49
CA ASP A 70 -16.79 -0.65 4.97
C ASP A 70 -16.40 0.76 5.39
N GLY A 71 -16.03 0.95 6.67
CA GLY A 71 -15.61 2.24 7.21
C GLY A 71 -14.37 2.77 6.51
N LEU A 72 -13.33 1.94 6.34
CA LEU A 72 -12.12 2.29 5.61
C LEU A 72 -12.43 2.68 4.15
N ARG A 73 -13.27 1.90 3.46
CA ARG A 73 -13.69 2.20 2.09
C ARG A 73 -14.44 3.54 1.99
N ARG A 74 -15.31 3.87 2.95
CA ARG A 74 -16.02 5.16 2.95
C ARG A 74 -15.10 6.34 3.29
N LEU A 75 -14.09 6.10 4.11
CA LEU A 75 -13.08 7.10 4.44
C LEU A 75 -12.12 7.36 3.28
N TYR A 76 -11.83 6.34 2.46
CA TYR A 76 -10.86 6.38 1.36
C TYR A 76 -11.44 5.78 0.05
N PRO A 77 -12.53 6.35 -0.52
CA PRO A 77 -13.29 5.72 -1.61
C PRO A 77 -12.52 5.55 -2.93
N ASN A 78 -11.42 6.28 -3.12
CA ASN A 78 -10.57 6.23 -4.31
C ASN A 78 -9.10 6.11 -3.92
N VAL A 79 -8.79 5.22 -2.97
CA VAL A 79 -7.44 5.08 -2.43
C VAL A 79 -6.42 4.80 -3.54
N VAL A 80 -5.26 5.45 -3.45
CA VAL A 80 -4.16 5.30 -4.42
C VAL A 80 -2.87 4.89 -3.74
N CYS A 81 -1.96 4.26 -4.49
CA CYS A 81 -0.58 4.21 -4.09
C CYS A 81 -0.01 5.64 -4.03
N ALA A 82 0.64 6.01 -2.94
CA ALA A 82 1.19 7.35 -2.75
C ALA A 82 2.42 7.65 -3.62
N LEU A 83 3.08 6.61 -4.16
CA LEU A 83 4.26 6.75 -5.02
C LEU A 83 3.86 7.11 -6.44
N THR A 84 4.58 8.08 -7.02
CA THR A 84 4.30 8.59 -8.35
C THR A 84 4.93 7.73 -9.43
N HIS A 85 4.12 7.23 -10.38
CA HIS A 85 4.58 6.30 -11.42
C HIS A 85 3.63 6.27 -12.64
N ARG A 86 4.17 6.12 -13.84
CA ARG A 86 3.42 6.04 -15.11
C ARG A 86 3.28 4.63 -15.65
N ASN A 87 4.14 3.71 -15.20
CA ASN A 87 4.19 2.31 -15.63
C ASN A 87 4.70 1.40 -14.50
N ALA A 88 4.63 0.08 -14.70
CA ALA A 88 5.11 -0.92 -13.74
C ALA A 88 6.58 -0.72 -13.35
N PHE A 89 7.43 -0.40 -14.34
CA PHE A 89 8.86 -0.21 -14.11
C PHE A 89 9.11 0.96 -13.17
N GLU A 90 8.50 2.12 -13.43
CA GLU A 90 8.58 3.28 -12.53
C GLU A 90 8.11 2.93 -11.12
N LEU A 91 7.06 2.12 -10.98
CA LEU A 91 6.59 1.68 -9.66
C LEU A 91 7.60 0.77 -8.94
N VAL A 92 8.24 -0.18 -9.64
CA VAL A 92 9.32 -1.02 -9.08
C VAL A 92 10.46 -0.14 -8.56
N ILE A 93 10.90 0.84 -9.35
CA ILE A 93 12.00 1.73 -8.96
C ILE A 93 11.59 2.64 -7.80
N ALA A 94 10.41 3.26 -7.86
CA ALA A 94 9.91 4.13 -6.80
C ALA A 94 9.73 3.38 -5.47
N THR A 95 9.26 2.14 -5.50
CA THR A 95 9.09 1.31 -4.30
C THR A 95 10.43 0.83 -3.74
N ALA A 96 11.40 0.49 -4.58
CA ALA A 96 12.76 0.19 -4.11
C ALA A 96 13.42 1.42 -3.45
N LEU A 97 13.19 2.62 -4.02
CA LEU A 97 13.67 3.87 -3.45
C LEU A 97 13.00 4.25 -2.13
N SER A 98 11.74 3.85 -1.91
CA SER A 98 10.96 4.20 -0.71
C SER A 98 11.42 3.50 0.57
N ALA A 99 12.28 2.48 0.45
CA ALA A 99 12.90 1.84 1.60
C ALA A 99 13.59 2.87 2.50
N GLN A 100 13.14 2.97 3.76
CA GLN A 100 13.68 3.90 4.77
C GLN A 100 13.72 5.37 4.32
N THR A 101 12.75 5.79 3.51
CA THR A 101 12.56 7.21 3.15
C THR A 101 11.06 7.50 3.03
N THR A 102 10.71 8.77 2.86
CA THR A 102 9.29 9.16 2.72
C THR A 102 8.87 9.15 1.26
N ASP A 103 7.62 8.81 0.98
CA ASP A 103 7.06 8.89 -0.38
C ASP A 103 7.16 10.29 -0.96
N VAL A 104 7.06 11.33 -0.11
CA VAL A 104 7.28 12.73 -0.52
C VAL A 104 8.68 12.92 -1.11
N ASN A 105 9.70 12.35 -0.47
CA ASN A 105 11.08 12.47 -0.93
C ASN A 105 11.31 11.66 -2.21
N VAL A 106 10.75 10.46 -2.31
CA VAL A 106 10.78 9.66 -3.56
C VAL A 106 10.11 10.42 -4.70
N ASN A 107 8.93 11.00 -4.46
CA ASN A 107 8.17 11.75 -5.45
C ASN A 107 8.85 13.06 -5.88
N LYS A 108 9.82 13.57 -5.11
CA LYS A 108 10.66 14.71 -5.50
C LYS A 108 11.75 14.33 -6.50
N VAL A 109 12.37 13.15 -6.33
CA VAL A 109 13.51 12.73 -7.16
C VAL A 109 13.11 11.95 -8.41
N THR A 110 12.03 11.17 -8.31
CA THR A 110 11.58 10.28 -9.40
C THR A 110 11.23 10.99 -10.71
N PRO A 111 10.67 12.22 -10.73
CA PRO A 111 10.44 12.92 -12.00
C PRO A 111 11.72 13.15 -12.79
N THR A 112 12.81 13.59 -12.14
CA THR A 112 14.12 13.77 -12.79
C THR A 112 14.71 12.43 -13.21
N LEU A 113 14.67 11.44 -12.32
CA LEU A 113 15.18 10.09 -12.61
C LEU A 113 14.50 9.46 -13.82
N PHE A 114 13.17 9.50 -13.90
CA PHE A 114 12.40 8.90 -15.00
C PHE A 114 12.39 9.74 -16.28
N LYS A 115 12.80 11.01 -16.20
CA LYS A 115 13.10 11.81 -17.39
C LYS A 115 14.43 11.40 -18.02
N LEU A 116 15.47 11.22 -17.20
CA LEU A 116 16.80 10.78 -17.65
C LEU A 116 16.79 9.31 -18.10
N TYR A 117 16.09 8.45 -17.35
CA TYR A 117 16.08 7.00 -17.56
C TYR A 117 14.64 6.46 -17.68
N PRO A 118 13.96 6.72 -18.81
CA PRO A 118 12.54 6.40 -18.97
C PRO A 118 12.23 4.90 -19.14
N THR A 119 13.25 4.06 -19.36
CA THR A 119 13.09 2.62 -19.63
C THR A 119 14.09 1.80 -18.82
N PRO A 120 13.82 0.49 -18.60
CA PRO A 120 14.80 -0.42 -17.98
C PRO A 120 16.14 -0.39 -18.71
N LYS A 121 16.12 -0.39 -20.06
CA LYS A 121 17.35 -0.32 -20.86
C LYS A 121 18.16 0.95 -20.59
N ALA A 122 17.49 2.11 -20.49
CA ALA A 122 18.15 3.37 -20.19
C ALA A 122 18.77 3.39 -18.78
N LEU A 123 18.03 2.90 -17.77
CA LEU A 123 18.55 2.86 -16.40
C LEU A 123 19.66 1.81 -16.22
N ALA A 124 19.57 0.68 -16.92
CA ALA A 124 20.59 -0.37 -16.89
C ALA A 124 21.94 0.10 -17.46
N ALA A 125 21.91 0.96 -18.48
CA ALA A 125 23.08 1.52 -19.16
C ALA A 125 23.63 2.79 -18.50
N ALA A 126 22.89 3.40 -17.57
CA ALA A 126 23.30 4.62 -16.89
C ALA A 126 24.54 4.41 -16.03
N SER A 127 25.36 5.45 -15.83
CA SER A 127 26.48 5.36 -14.90
C SER A 127 25.98 5.40 -13.44
N LEU A 128 26.63 4.63 -12.56
CA LEU A 128 26.27 4.63 -11.13
C LEU A 128 26.41 6.03 -10.49
N PRO A 129 27.49 6.81 -10.73
CA PRO A 129 27.62 8.15 -10.14
C PRO A 129 26.49 9.11 -10.52
N GLU A 130 26.01 9.07 -11.77
CA GLU A 130 24.89 9.92 -12.20
C GLU A 130 23.59 9.53 -11.50
N ILE A 131 23.29 8.22 -11.39
CA ILE A 131 22.13 7.75 -10.64
C ILE A 131 22.24 8.23 -9.18
N GLU A 132 23.40 8.01 -8.55
CA GLU A 132 23.66 8.40 -7.17
C GLU A 132 23.38 9.88 -6.91
N GLU A 133 23.80 10.78 -7.81
CA GLU A 133 23.55 12.21 -7.66
C GLU A 133 22.04 12.53 -7.74
N VAL A 134 21.32 11.93 -8.69
CA VAL A 134 19.88 12.16 -8.86
C VAL A 134 19.08 11.72 -7.63
N ILE A 135 19.47 10.61 -6.99
CA ILE A 135 18.74 10.04 -5.83
C ILE A 135 19.42 10.32 -4.48
N ARG A 136 20.41 11.21 -4.43
CA ARG A 136 21.25 11.46 -3.25
C ARG A 136 20.44 11.78 -1.99
N SER A 137 19.35 12.54 -2.14
CA SER A 137 18.46 12.93 -1.05
C SER A 137 17.64 11.78 -0.45
N THR A 138 17.59 10.60 -1.10
CA THR A 138 16.75 9.46 -0.64
C THR A 138 17.32 8.69 0.55
N GLY A 139 18.55 8.98 0.98
CA GLY A 139 19.25 8.24 2.02
C GLY A 139 19.63 6.82 1.55
N PHE A 140 20.76 6.30 2.04
CA PHE A 140 21.34 5.03 1.56
C PHE A 140 21.49 4.95 0.02
N TYR A 141 21.67 6.11 -0.62
CA TYR A 141 21.55 6.27 -2.07
C TYR A 141 22.52 5.41 -2.86
N LYS A 142 23.73 5.15 -2.36
CA LYS A 142 24.72 4.25 -3.02
C LYS A 142 24.19 2.83 -3.18
N SER A 143 23.62 2.27 -2.11
CA SER A 143 23.02 0.93 -2.16
C SER A 143 21.76 0.93 -3.01
N LYS A 144 20.91 1.97 -2.88
CA LYS A 144 19.72 2.12 -3.72
C LYS A 144 20.06 2.22 -5.20
N ALA A 145 21.07 3.01 -5.59
CA ALA A 145 21.52 3.18 -6.97
C ALA A 145 21.94 1.84 -7.58
N LYS A 146 22.77 1.07 -6.85
CA LYS A 146 23.18 -0.28 -7.25
C LYS A 146 21.97 -1.20 -7.43
N ASN A 147 21.02 -1.17 -6.49
CA ASN A 147 19.83 -2.02 -6.56
C ASN A 147 18.93 -1.66 -7.74
N ILE A 148 18.62 -0.37 -7.96
CA ILE A 148 17.71 0.04 -9.04
C ILE A 148 18.34 -0.16 -10.43
N GLN A 149 19.67 0.05 -10.55
CA GLN A 149 20.39 -0.29 -11.78
C GLN A 149 20.43 -1.80 -12.00
N GLY A 150 20.69 -2.58 -10.96
CA GLY A 150 20.68 -4.05 -11.01
C GLY A 150 19.33 -4.62 -11.38
N ALA A 151 18.24 -4.10 -10.80
CA ALA A 151 16.87 -4.45 -11.17
C ALA A 151 16.60 -4.15 -12.65
N ALA A 152 17.04 -2.98 -13.14
CA ALA A 152 16.90 -2.63 -14.55
C ALA A 152 17.68 -3.58 -15.49
N LYS A 153 18.89 -4.00 -15.10
CA LYS A 153 19.69 -4.99 -15.84
C LYS A 153 18.99 -6.35 -15.91
N VAL A 154 18.54 -6.89 -14.78
CA VAL A 154 17.81 -8.17 -14.73
C VAL A 154 16.53 -8.11 -15.58
N LEU A 155 15.78 -7.00 -15.52
CA LEU A 155 14.60 -6.81 -16.37
C LEU A 155 14.95 -6.91 -17.86
N VAL A 156 16.04 -6.29 -18.30
CA VAL A 156 16.48 -6.33 -19.71
C VAL A 156 16.94 -7.74 -20.10
N GLU A 157 17.81 -8.35 -19.30
CA GLU A 157 18.48 -9.61 -19.61
C GLU A 157 17.54 -10.81 -19.55
N GLN A 158 16.68 -10.88 -18.53
CA GLN A 158 15.87 -12.07 -18.24
C GLN A 158 14.39 -11.89 -18.62
N PHE A 159 13.89 -10.66 -18.61
CA PHE A 159 12.46 -10.36 -18.83
C PHE A 159 12.20 -9.46 -20.04
N SER A 160 13.17 -9.29 -20.94
CA SER A 160 13.04 -8.49 -22.17
C SER A 160 12.54 -7.05 -21.93
N GLY A 161 12.94 -6.46 -20.81
CA GLY A 161 12.56 -5.11 -20.38
C GLY A 161 11.13 -4.99 -19.84
N LYS A 162 10.43 -6.10 -19.57
CA LYS A 162 9.08 -6.11 -19.00
C LYS A 162 9.12 -6.48 -17.52
N VAL A 163 8.28 -5.83 -16.72
CA VAL A 163 8.12 -6.18 -15.29
C VAL A 163 7.29 -7.46 -15.20
N PRO A 164 7.77 -8.52 -14.53
CA PRO A 164 7.03 -9.76 -14.38
C PRO A 164 5.82 -9.62 -13.45
N GLU A 165 4.86 -10.54 -13.59
CA GLU A 165 3.56 -10.50 -12.92
C GLU A 165 3.41 -11.58 -11.82
N THR A 166 4.53 -12.14 -11.34
CA THR A 166 4.58 -13.11 -10.24
C THR A 166 5.51 -12.65 -9.12
N ILE A 167 5.28 -13.14 -7.90
CA ILE A 167 6.15 -12.82 -6.76
C ILE A 167 7.53 -13.46 -6.98
N GLU A 168 7.55 -14.71 -7.44
CA GLU A 168 8.74 -15.54 -7.61
C GLU A 168 9.72 -14.92 -8.61
N GLU A 169 9.21 -14.27 -9.65
CA GLU A 169 10.04 -13.55 -10.62
C GLU A 169 10.43 -12.15 -10.10
N LEU A 170 9.50 -11.41 -9.47
CA LEU A 170 9.78 -10.06 -8.97
C LEU A 170 10.87 -10.04 -7.89
N ILE A 171 10.93 -11.04 -7.02
CA ILE A 171 11.97 -11.11 -5.98
C ILE A 171 13.37 -11.43 -6.52
N GLN A 172 13.50 -11.78 -7.81
CA GLN A 172 14.80 -11.92 -8.46
C GLN A 172 15.44 -10.55 -8.76
N LEU A 173 14.64 -9.47 -8.76
CA LEU A 173 15.13 -8.12 -8.99
C LEU A 173 15.87 -7.59 -7.74
N PRO A 174 17.14 -7.14 -7.86
CA PRO A 174 17.86 -6.56 -6.74
C PRO A 174 17.10 -5.44 -6.03
N GLY A 175 17.01 -5.53 -4.69
CA GLY A 175 16.28 -4.59 -3.86
C GLY A 175 14.76 -4.78 -3.84
N VAL A 176 14.22 -5.78 -4.54
CA VAL A 176 12.80 -6.15 -4.49
C VAL A 176 12.63 -7.34 -3.54
N ALA A 177 11.91 -7.11 -2.45
CA ALA A 177 11.47 -8.16 -1.54
C ALA A 177 9.97 -8.44 -1.72
N ARG A 178 9.45 -9.48 -1.05
CA ARG A 178 8.04 -9.88 -1.10
C ARG A 178 7.06 -8.71 -0.93
N LYS A 179 7.31 -7.82 0.04
CA LYS A 179 6.49 -6.61 0.27
C LYS A 179 6.45 -5.71 -0.97
N THR A 180 7.61 -5.43 -1.56
CA THR A 180 7.74 -4.62 -2.78
C THR A 180 7.00 -5.27 -3.94
N ALA A 181 7.14 -6.59 -4.10
CA ALA A 181 6.45 -7.35 -5.13
C ALA A 181 4.92 -7.29 -4.95
N ASN A 182 4.40 -7.45 -3.72
CA ASN A 182 2.97 -7.27 -3.41
C ASN A 182 2.47 -5.86 -3.78
N VAL A 183 3.26 -4.80 -3.52
CA VAL A 183 2.89 -3.42 -3.90
C VAL A 183 2.78 -3.28 -5.41
N VAL A 184 3.73 -3.81 -6.18
CA VAL A 184 3.76 -3.72 -7.64
C VAL A 184 2.60 -4.50 -8.26
N LEU A 185 2.43 -5.76 -7.86
CA LEU A 185 1.34 -6.63 -8.33
C LEU A 185 -0.03 -6.05 -8.01
N GLY A 186 -0.24 -5.60 -6.77
CA GLY A 186 -1.52 -5.03 -6.37
C GLY A 186 -1.80 -3.68 -7.03
N SER A 187 -0.85 -2.75 -6.94
CA SER A 187 -1.11 -1.36 -7.34
C SER A 187 -1.10 -1.17 -8.85
N TRP A 188 -0.24 -1.86 -9.60
CA TRP A 188 -0.17 -1.71 -11.06
C TRP A 188 -1.00 -2.76 -11.81
N PHE A 189 -0.84 -4.03 -11.47
CA PHE A 189 -1.48 -5.14 -12.20
C PHE A 189 -2.86 -5.53 -11.63
N GLY A 190 -3.25 -5.03 -10.46
CA GLY A 190 -4.50 -5.42 -9.81
C GLY A 190 -4.52 -6.88 -9.37
N ILE A 191 -3.35 -7.46 -9.07
CA ILE A 191 -3.18 -8.85 -8.67
C ILE A 191 -3.04 -8.90 -7.14
N PRO A 192 -4.05 -9.42 -6.40
CA PRO A 192 -3.99 -9.54 -4.94
C PRO A 192 -3.14 -10.76 -4.54
N ALA A 193 -1.82 -10.64 -4.68
CA ALA A 193 -0.87 -11.71 -4.32
C ALA A 193 -0.66 -11.86 -2.80
N GLY A 194 -0.85 -10.77 -2.06
CA GLY A 194 -0.76 -10.73 -0.60
C GLY A 194 -1.11 -9.35 -0.06
N VAL A 195 -1.31 -9.27 1.25
CA VAL A 195 -1.54 -7.99 1.94
C VAL A 195 -0.20 -7.31 2.18
N VAL A 196 -0.05 -6.06 1.74
CA VAL A 196 1.17 -5.28 1.98
C VAL A 196 1.18 -4.85 3.45
N VAL A 197 2.13 -5.37 4.22
CA VAL A 197 2.35 -5.00 5.62
C VAL A 197 3.55 -4.07 5.74
N ASP A 198 3.29 -2.80 6.07
CA ASP A 198 4.30 -1.84 6.48
C ASP A 198 4.14 -1.47 7.96
N THR A 199 4.86 -0.45 8.43
CA THR A 199 4.78 -0.02 9.83
C THR A 199 3.40 0.54 10.23
N HIS A 200 2.62 1.05 9.26
CA HIS A 200 1.25 1.52 9.49
C HIS A 200 0.29 0.33 9.57
N VAL A 201 0.34 -0.58 8.59
CA VAL A 201 -0.51 -1.77 8.56
C VAL A 201 -0.22 -2.67 9.74
N LEU A 202 1.05 -2.88 10.10
CA LEU A 202 1.43 -3.64 11.29
C LEU A 202 0.80 -3.03 12.56
N ARG A 203 1.06 -1.75 12.81
CA ARG A 203 0.56 -1.05 14.01
C ARG A 203 -0.97 -1.06 14.07
N ILE A 204 -1.64 -0.75 12.97
CA ILE A 204 -3.09 -0.62 12.94
C ILE A 204 -3.76 -1.98 13.02
N SER A 205 -3.22 -3.00 12.37
CA SER A 205 -3.73 -4.37 12.50
C SER A 205 -3.66 -4.84 13.96
N LYS A 206 -2.60 -4.51 14.69
CA LYS A 206 -2.52 -4.76 16.14
C LYS A 206 -3.53 -3.94 16.94
N ARG A 207 -3.64 -2.63 16.70
CA ARG A 207 -4.62 -1.75 17.38
C ARG A 207 -6.07 -2.16 17.15
N LEU A 208 -6.37 -2.68 15.95
CA LEU A 208 -7.66 -3.23 15.60
C LEU A 208 -7.81 -4.71 15.98
N GLU A 209 -6.82 -5.31 16.65
CA GLU A 209 -6.83 -6.72 17.08
C GLU A 209 -7.10 -7.71 15.93
N LEU A 210 -6.61 -7.38 14.73
CA LEU A 210 -6.67 -8.23 13.54
C LEU A 210 -5.56 -9.30 13.53
N THR A 211 -4.55 -9.11 14.36
CA THR A 211 -3.41 -10.01 14.52
C THR A 211 -2.83 -9.85 15.93
N LYS A 212 -2.13 -10.88 16.40
CA LYS A 212 -1.32 -10.84 17.64
C LYS A 212 0.19 -10.81 17.37
N TYR A 213 0.60 -10.99 16.12
CA TYR A 213 2.00 -11.08 15.74
C TYR A 213 2.64 -9.71 15.53
N ASP A 214 3.96 -9.67 15.63
CA ASP A 214 4.80 -8.49 15.36
C ASP A 214 5.60 -8.63 14.07
N GLU A 215 5.73 -9.86 13.57
CA GLU A 215 6.47 -10.15 12.35
C GLU A 215 5.60 -9.87 11.11
N PRO A 216 6.02 -8.99 10.19
CA PRO A 216 5.20 -8.59 9.04
C PRO A 216 4.68 -9.76 8.19
N VAL A 217 5.46 -10.83 8.07
CA VAL A 217 5.08 -12.03 7.31
C VAL A 217 3.92 -12.78 7.98
N LYS A 218 3.94 -12.92 9.31
CA LYS A 218 2.84 -13.56 10.05
C LYS A 218 1.59 -12.70 10.03
N VAL A 219 1.76 -11.37 10.11
CA VAL A 219 0.65 -10.42 9.97
C VAL A 219 0.03 -10.47 8.57
N GLU A 220 0.83 -10.57 7.52
CA GLU A 220 0.34 -10.78 6.14
C GLU A 220 -0.52 -12.05 6.07
N GLN A 221 -0.05 -13.16 6.67
CA GLN A 221 -0.77 -14.44 6.70
C GLN A 221 -2.10 -14.35 7.46
N ASP A 222 -2.12 -13.76 8.66
CA ASP A 222 -3.35 -13.54 9.44
C ASP A 222 -4.37 -12.72 8.62
N LEU A 223 -3.92 -11.61 8.03
CA LEU A 223 -4.79 -10.74 7.24
C LEU A 223 -5.33 -11.44 5.99
N MET A 224 -4.53 -12.27 5.32
CA MET A 224 -4.98 -13.07 4.18
C MET A 224 -6.02 -14.12 4.56
N GLN A 225 -6.01 -14.63 5.80
CA GLN A 225 -6.99 -15.61 6.27
C GLN A 225 -8.34 -14.97 6.63
N ILE A 226 -8.33 -13.75 7.18
CA ILE A 226 -9.54 -13.10 7.70
C ILE A 226 -10.19 -12.12 6.71
N LEU A 227 -9.43 -11.62 5.73
CA LEU A 227 -9.93 -10.64 4.76
C LEU A 227 -10.27 -11.32 3.42
N PRO A 228 -11.39 -10.93 2.77
CA PRO A 228 -11.67 -11.31 1.39
C PRO A 228 -10.52 -10.92 0.45
N GLN A 229 -10.16 -11.81 -0.48
CA GLN A 229 -9.00 -11.62 -1.36
C GLN A 229 -9.11 -10.37 -2.26
N ASP A 230 -10.32 -10.04 -2.70
CA ASP A 230 -10.63 -8.85 -3.48
C ASP A 230 -10.41 -7.54 -2.70
N ARG A 231 -10.21 -7.61 -1.38
CA ARG A 231 -9.94 -6.45 -0.50
C ARG A 231 -8.47 -6.28 -0.13
N TRP A 232 -7.59 -7.25 -0.40
CA TRP A 232 -6.20 -7.22 0.08
C TRP A 232 -5.44 -5.97 -0.39
N ILE A 233 -5.63 -5.57 -1.64
CA ILE A 233 -4.95 -4.41 -2.22
C ILE A 233 -5.44 -3.12 -1.55
N GLN A 234 -6.76 -2.87 -1.59
CA GLN A 234 -7.35 -1.64 -1.08
C GLN A 234 -7.12 -1.51 0.43
N PHE A 235 -7.30 -2.60 1.19
CA PHE A 235 -7.11 -2.59 2.64
C PHE A 235 -5.73 -2.07 3.03
N SER A 236 -4.65 -2.57 2.40
CA SER A 236 -3.30 -2.08 2.67
C SER A 236 -3.19 -0.58 2.44
N HIS A 237 -3.65 -0.06 1.31
CA HIS A 237 -3.55 1.37 1.02
C HIS A 237 -4.44 2.22 1.94
N GLU A 238 -5.68 1.78 2.21
CA GLU A 238 -6.62 2.44 3.13
C GLU A 238 -6.00 2.58 4.52
N VAL A 239 -5.42 1.50 5.05
CA VAL A 239 -4.79 1.47 6.36
C VAL A 239 -3.51 2.30 6.40
N ILE A 240 -2.70 2.29 5.33
CA ILE A 240 -1.49 3.13 5.22
C ILE A 240 -1.86 4.62 5.30
N HIS A 241 -2.84 5.08 4.50
CA HIS A 241 -3.29 6.47 4.54
C HIS A 241 -3.94 6.80 5.89
N HIS A 242 -4.74 5.90 6.44
CA HIS A 242 -5.31 6.07 7.78
C HIS A 242 -4.23 6.23 8.85
N GLY A 243 -3.16 5.44 8.79
CA GLY A 243 -2.05 5.52 9.73
C GLY A 243 -1.15 6.73 9.57
N ARG A 244 -1.19 7.40 8.41
CA ARG A 244 -0.46 8.65 8.16
C ARG A 244 -1.23 9.87 8.65
N GLN A 245 -2.56 9.84 8.57
CA GLN A 245 -3.40 11.01 8.84
C GLN A 245 -4.05 10.98 10.24
N ILE A 246 -4.54 9.80 10.66
CA ILE A 246 -5.42 9.66 11.83
C ILE A 246 -4.77 8.80 12.91
N CYS A 247 -4.45 7.55 12.58
CA CYS A 247 -3.99 6.56 13.55
C CYS A 247 -2.46 6.64 13.72
N LEU A 248 -1.96 7.81 14.12
CA LEU A 248 -0.53 8.11 14.28
C LEU A 248 0.15 7.17 15.29
N ALA A 249 1.46 6.96 15.13
CA ALA A 249 2.23 6.08 16.02
C ALA A 249 2.17 6.56 17.47
N ARG A 250 2.30 7.86 17.70
CA ARG A 250 2.15 8.51 19.01
C ARG A 250 0.95 9.46 18.96
N LYS A 251 0.15 9.48 20.02
CA LYS A 251 -1.05 10.33 20.16
C LYS A 251 -1.96 10.24 18.93
N PRO A 252 -2.56 9.06 18.64
CA PRO A 252 -3.51 8.92 17.53
C PRO A 252 -4.67 9.92 17.68
N LYS A 253 -5.24 10.40 16.57
CA LYS A 253 -6.34 11.35 16.55
C LYS A 253 -7.69 10.64 16.67
N CYS A 254 -7.92 9.94 17.78
CA CYS A 254 -9.11 9.08 17.96
C CYS A 254 -10.43 9.86 17.81
N ALA A 255 -10.49 11.12 18.23
CA ALA A 255 -11.66 12.00 18.08
C ALA A 255 -12.00 12.39 16.62
N GLU A 256 -11.10 12.12 15.68
CA GLU A 256 -11.29 12.34 14.23
C GLU A 256 -11.45 11.00 13.48
N CYS A 257 -11.35 9.87 14.17
CA CYS A 257 -11.32 8.55 13.54
C CYS A 257 -12.72 8.05 13.20
N GLY A 258 -12.98 7.85 11.90
CA GLY A 258 -14.27 7.38 11.39
C GLY A 258 -14.61 5.91 11.68
N ILE A 259 -13.70 5.16 12.31
CA ILE A 259 -13.88 3.76 12.72
C ILE A 259 -13.53 3.55 14.20
N GLU A 260 -13.54 4.63 15.00
CA GLU A 260 -13.12 4.61 16.40
C GLU A 260 -13.90 3.62 17.27
N THR A 261 -15.22 3.61 17.10
CA THR A 261 -16.18 2.70 17.74
C THR A 261 -15.91 1.21 17.48
N LEU A 262 -15.20 0.89 16.39
CA LEU A 262 -14.81 -0.48 16.04
C LEU A 262 -13.44 -0.86 16.59
N CYS A 263 -12.66 0.11 17.06
CA CYS A 263 -11.30 -0.07 17.54
C CYS A 263 -11.30 -0.52 19.01
N ASN A 264 -10.46 -1.47 19.39
CA ASN A 264 -10.31 -1.91 20.78
C ASN A 264 -8.94 -1.50 21.38
N ALA A 265 -8.20 -0.62 20.69
CA ALA A 265 -6.85 -0.25 21.08
C ALA A 265 -6.80 0.33 22.50
N VAL A 266 -5.87 -0.18 23.31
CA VAL A 266 -5.64 0.27 24.68
C VAL A 266 -5.09 1.70 24.77
N ASP A 267 -4.43 2.17 23.70
CA ASP A 267 -3.78 3.48 23.61
C ASP A 267 -4.65 4.53 22.90
N LYS A 268 -5.97 4.32 22.85
CA LYS A 268 -6.92 5.35 22.39
C LYS A 268 -6.78 6.62 23.20
N THR A 269 -6.80 7.76 22.50
CA THR A 269 -6.77 9.09 23.12
C THR A 269 -8.18 9.67 23.34
N TRP A 270 -9.20 9.02 22.79
CA TRP A 270 -10.60 9.42 22.84
C TRP A 270 -11.50 8.23 22.51
N SER A 271 -12.68 8.17 23.13
CA SER A 271 -13.72 7.18 22.85
C SER A 271 -15.07 7.87 22.72
N SER A 272 -15.86 7.55 21.69
CA SER A 272 -17.28 7.88 21.69
C SER A 272 -17.99 6.90 22.62
N HIS A 273 -18.34 7.40 23.82
CA HIS A 273 -19.00 6.68 24.92
C HIS A 273 -18.08 5.85 25.82
#